data_AF-A0AAV5UIQ1-F1
#
_entry.id   AF-A0AAV5UIQ1-F1
#
_cell.length_a   1.000
_cell.length_b   1.000
_cell.length_c   1.000
_cell.angle_alpha   90.00
_cell.angle_beta   90.00
_cell.angle_gamma   90.00
#
_symmetry.space_group_name_H-M   'P 1'
#
loop_
_entity.id
_entity.type
_entity.pdbx_description
1 polymer ?
#
loop_
_entity_poly.entity_id
_entity_poly.type
_entity_poly.pdbx_seq_one_letter_code
_entity_poly.pdbx_strand_id
1 'polypeptide(L)' 'LGIHKNTHLQCDVCGKKFNDINFLETHKLSHLPDNDPGKGKFKCDVCGKCLSGASALSRHKDMHL' A
#
# COMPACT_ATOMS: atom_id res chain seq x y z
N LEU A 1 34.88 7.35 12.23
CA LEU A 1 33.68 7.29 13.08
C LEU A 1 32.48 7.25 12.13
N GLY A 2 31.84 6.09 11.98
CA GLY A 2 30.81 5.88 10.97
C GLY A 2 29.65 6.84 11.19
N ILE A 3 29.37 7.67 10.18
CA ILE A 3 28.16 8.49 10.17
C ILE A 3 26.99 7.54 9.91
N HIS A 4 26.56 6.83 10.96
CA HIS A 4 25.23 6.26 10.98
C HIS A 4 24.28 7.45 11.09
N LYS A 5 23.93 8.05 9.95
CA LYS A 5 22.73 8.87 9.81
C LYS A 5 21.55 7.95 10.11
N ASN A 6 21.35 7.68 11.38
CA ASN A 6 20.20 7.01 11.93
C ASN A 6 19.08 8.05 12.01
N THR A 7 18.71 8.56 10.84
CA THR A 7 17.43 9.22 10.64
C THR A 7 16.40 8.14 10.92
N HIS A 8 15.89 8.09 12.14
CA HIS A 8 14.89 7.11 12.57
C HIS A 8 13.61 7.32 11.74
N LEU A 9 13.53 6.73 10.56
CA LEU A 9 12.31 6.66 9.76
C LEU A 9 11.49 5.50 10.30
N GLN A 10 10.89 5.74 11.45
CA GLN A 10 10.09 4.78 12.19
C GLN A 10 8.61 5.11 12.02
N CYS A 11 7.81 4.08 11.78
CA CYS A 11 6.36 4.20 11.79
C CYS A 11 5.89 4.50 13.22
N ASP A 12 5.17 5.61 13.40
CA ASP A 12 4.57 6.02 14.67
C ASP A 12 3.42 5.11 15.10
N VAL A 13 2.83 4.36 14.16
CA VAL A 13 1.71 3.44 14.43
C VAL A 13 2.18 2.07 14.92
N CYS A 14 3.18 1.46 14.28
CA CYS A 14 3.61 0.09 14.59
C CYS A 14 5.10 -0.04 14.97
N GLY A 15 5.86 1.04 14.98
CA GLY A 15 7.27 1.05 15.36
C GLY A 15 8.23 0.44 14.34
N LYS A 16 7.77 0.03 13.15
CA LYS A 16 8.62 -0.54 12.11
C LYS A 16 9.58 0.51 11.54
N LYS A 17 10.85 0.12 11.36
CA LYS A 17 11.91 0.99 10.83
C LYS A 17 12.08 0.82 9.32
N PHE A 18 12.34 1.91 8.63
CA PHE A 18 12.59 1.97 7.20
C PHE A 18 13.88 2.73 6.92
N ASN A 19 14.51 2.44 5.79
CA ASN A 19 15.74 3.12 5.35
C ASN A 19 15.46 4.33 4.45
N ASP A 20 14.20 4.52 4.05
CA ASP A 20 13.76 5.51 3.07
C ASP A 20 12.42 6.13 3.47
N ILE A 21 12.29 7.45 3.27
CA ILE A 21 11.08 8.20 3.65
C ILE A 21 9.90 7.80 2.78
N ASN A 22 10.12 7.56 1.49
CA ASN A 22 9.09 7.12 0.54
C ASN A 22 8.50 5.75 0.95
N PHE A 23 9.33 4.86 1.47
CA PHE A 23 8.89 3.56 1.99
C PHE A 23 8.10 3.71 3.29
N LEU A 24 8.54 4.59 4.20
CA LEU A 24 7.79 4.91 5.40
C LEU A 24 6.41 5.50 5.07
N GLU A 25 6.33 6.49 4.19
CA GLU A 25 5.06 7.11 3.78
C GLU A 25 4.12 6.12 3.12
N THR A 26 4.63 5.29 2.21
CA THR A 26 3.81 4.24 1.57
C THR A 26 3.33 3.20 2.58
N HIS A 27 4.17 2.85 3.55
CA HIS A 27 3.79 1.96 4.64
C HIS A 27 2.73 2.56 5.57
N LYS A 28 2.78 3.86 5.87
CA LYS A 28 1.74 4.50 6.69
C LYS A 28 0.34 4.31 6.11
N LEU A 29 0.23 4.23 4.78
CA LEU A 29 -1.03 3.97 4.10
C LEU A 29 -1.57 2.56 4.32
N SER A 30 -0.76 1.58 4.74
CA SER A 30 -1.26 0.25 5.11
C SER A 30 -1.94 0.21 6.48
N HIS A 31 -1.74 1.25 7.30
CA HIS A 31 -2.43 1.40 8.60
C HIS A 31 -3.76 2.12 8.47
N LEU A 32 -4.05 2.70 7.30
CA LEU A 32 -5.36 3.28 7.04
C LEU A 32 -6.37 2.16 6.85
N PRO A 33 -7.54 2.21 7.53
CA PRO A 33 -8.58 1.21 7.38
C PRO A 33 -9.18 1.27 5.97
N ASP A 34 -8.73 0.33 5.13
CA ASP A 34 -9.40 -0.21 3.94
C ASP A 34 -9.71 0.67 2.71
N ASN A 35 -9.58 2.00 2.71
CA ASN A 35 -9.97 2.78 1.53
C ASN A 35 -9.12 4.04 1.33
N ASP A 36 -8.01 3.92 0.59
CA ASP A 36 -7.70 4.97 -0.38
C ASP A 36 -8.34 4.54 -1.71
N PRO A 37 -9.52 5.08 -2.09
CA PRO A 37 -10.13 4.82 -3.39
C PRO A 37 -9.22 5.22 -4.57
N GLY A 38 -8.15 5.98 -4.31
CA GLY A 38 -7.20 6.48 -5.31
C GLY A 38 -6.12 5.49 -5.76
N LYS A 39 -5.72 4.53 -4.91
CA LYS A 39 -4.70 3.53 -5.24
C LYS A 39 -5.22 2.30 -5.96
N GLY A 40 -6.53 2.04 -5.87
CA GLY A 40 -7.20 1.01 -6.62
C GLY A 40 -8.40 1.56 -7.39
N LYS A 41 -8.15 2.34 -8.45
CA LYS A 41 -9.21 2.94 -9.28
C LYS A 41 -10.17 1.90 -9.90
N PHE A 42 -9.81 0.62 -9.87
CA PHE A 42 -10.51 -0.47 -10.56
C PHE A 42 -11.16 -1.40 -9.54
N LYS A 43 -12.38 -1.06 -9.12
CA LYS A 43 -13.21 -1.86 -8.22
C LYS A 43 -13.87 -3.02 -8.99
N CYS A 44 -13.79 -4.22 -8.44
CA CYS A 44 -14.56 -5.37 -8.91
C CYS A 44 -16.04 -5.21 -8.53
N ASP A 45 -16.93 -5.26 -9.51
CA ASP A 45 -18.39 -5.21 -9.30
C ASP A 45 -18.96 -6.51 -8.69
N VAL A 46 -18.26 -7.64 -8.82
CA VAL A 46 -18.69 -8.93 -8.27
C VAL A 46 -18.46 -9.01 -6.76
N CYS A 47 -17.24 -8.72 -6.29
CA CYS A 47 -16.86 -8.90 -4.89
C CYS A 47 -16.45 -7.61 -4.16
N GLY A 48 -16.47 -6.46 -4.85
CA GLY A 48 -16.12 -5.16 -4.27
C GLY A 48 -14.62 -4.90 -4.09
N LYS A 49 -13.73 -5.85 -4.44
CA LYS A 49 -12.28 -5.72 -4.29
C LYS A 49 -11.68 -4.65 -5.19
N CYS A 50 -10.88 -3.75 -4.63
CA CYS A 50 -10.15 -2.73 -5.40
C CYS A 50 -8.79 -3.25 -5.88
N LEU A 51 -8.49 -3.06 -7.16
CA LEU A 51 -7.22 -3.46 -7.78
C LEU A 51 -6.47 -2.25 -8.35
N SER A 52 -5.14 -2.36 -8.40
CA SER A 52 -4.22 -1.28 -8.78
C SER A 52 -4.22 -0.94 -10.29
N GLY A 53 -4.91 -1.71 -11.13
CA GLY A 53 -4.91 -1.52 -12.58
C GLY A 53 -6.04 -2.25 -13.31
N ALA A 54 -6.41 -1.76 -14.50
CA ALA A 54 -7.43 -2.37 -15.34
C ALA A 54 -7.10 -3.82 -15.72
N SER A 55 -5.84 -4.11 -16.08
CA SER A 55 -5.39 -5.47 -16.43
C SER A 55 -5.47 -6.43 -15.25
N ALA A 56 -5.18 -5.94 -14.04
CA ALA A 56 -5.34 -6.72 -12.81
C ALA A 56 -6.81 -7.01 -12.53
N LEU A 57 -7.70 -6.03 -12.76
CA LEU A 57 -9.14 -6.22 -12.65
C LEU A 57 -9.68 -7.20 -13.68
N SER A 58 -9.23 -7.13 -14.94
CA SER A 58 -9.66 -8.07 -15.99
C SER A 58 -9.33 -9.51 -15.59
N ARG A 59 -8.06 -9.79 -15.28
CA ARG A 59 -7.65 -11.13 -14.82
C ARG A 59 -8.34 -11.57 -13.53
N HIS A 60 -8.63 -10.63 -12.64
CA HIS A 60 -9.39 -10.92 -11.43
C HIS A 60 -10.84 -11.31 -11.73
N LYS A 61 -11.47 -10.71 -12.75
CA LYS A 61 -12.83 -11.07 -13.18
C LYS A 61 -12.90 -12.47 -13.77
N ASP A 62 -11.87 -12.91 -14.49
CA ASP A 62 -11.79 -14.29 -15.00
C ASP A 62 -11.81 -15.36 -13.89
N MET A 63 -11.38 -15.01 -12.67
CA MET A 63 -11.46 -15.94 -11.52
C MET A 63 -12.91 -16.14 -11.00
N HIS A 64 -13.83 -15.23 -11.32
CA HIS A 64 -15.23 -15.30 -10.88
C HIS A 64 -16.16 -16.02 -11.87
N LEU A 65 -15.64 -16.42 -13.04
CA LEU A 65 -16.32 -17.34 -13.95
C LEU A 65 -16.58 -18.68 -13.24
#